data_AF-A0A518DAS2-F1
#
_entry.id   AF-A0A518DAS2-F1
#
_cell.length_a   1.000
_cell.length_b   1.000
_cell.length_c   1.000
_cell.angle_alpha   90.00
_cell.angle_beta   90.00
_cell.angle_gamma   90.00
#
_symmetry.space_group_name_H-M   'P 1'
#
loop_
_entity.id
_entity.type
_entity.pdbx_description
1 polymer ?
#
loop_
_entity_poly.entity_id
_entity_poly.type
_entity_poly.pdbx_seq_one_letter_code
_entity_poly.pdbx_strand_id
1 'polypeptide(L)'
;MTAKAANAEPDVRKIYLRPEDALSGLDASMRWEVTRRHPYYAEFWKVLNNDEHEGAKKSAQTDDPAGQSPEELREAAIQSAMSWGLTAVPRGQDDAERARALALRDRAIRMLHAIRVGRLAPNPAFEFDKLDDETPSTMFLFASVTPVTVRHYARVLLCVLPSKSVVELAILLWRAGADQAAIPGDTSRRDIQRQFALSLLEDRNDHWLDLVPSETIFHVDPRPSLRQILEDIEGQAKLLKGKYELPETRVHAAKQREYLKVWDACEGWSDGVYHPGTEKTFKQVAQANHESVSTVFSKYASGFKLVTGLDLKLELWLDIVARYKLSLVTDSSKFRKRGFRRNLIARSVLDVPESRLTKQSFDGVTPVFTEQSENCDPSTDMELDELIKGILASLGTDKSAEQIAEELGIDVSTVTRLRQRHGEIGEQLFSELEQV
;
A
#
# COMPACT_ATOMS: atom_id res chain seq x y z
N MET A 1 6.13 6.67 -45.68
CA MET A 1 4.85 6.47 -44.97
C MET A 1 5.08 5.44 -43.89
N THR A 2 5.05 5.92 -42.66
CA THR A 2 5.65 5.37 -41.45
C THR A 2 4.58 4.68 -40.61
N ALA A 3 4.72 3.38 -40.37
CA ALA A 3 3.79 2.61 -39.53
C ALA A 3 4.50 2.04 -38.29
N LYS A 4 4.38 2.85 -37.24
CA LYS A 4 4.29 2.60 -35.79
C LYS A 4 4.67 1.20 -35.27
N ALA A 5 5.77 1.17 -34.52
CA ALA A 5 6.16 0.09 -33.62
C ALA A 5 5.11 -0.11 -32.51
N ALA A 6 4.74 -1.36 -32.23
CA ALA A 6 4.04 -1.71 -31.01
C ALA A 6 5.03 -1.64 -29.86
N ASN A 7 4.96 -0.56 -29.08
CA ASN A 7 5.61 -0.43 -27.79
C ASN A 7 5.10 -1.56 -26.89
N ALA A 8 5.96 -2.52 -26.54
CA ALA A 8 5.78 -3.23 -25.28
C ALA A 8 6.05 -2.19 -24.19
N GLU A 9 4.98 -1.63 -23.61
CA GLU A 9 5.09 -0.73 -22.48
C GLU A 9 5.89 -1.42 -21.36
N PRO A 10 6.89 -0.76 -20.76
CA PRO A 10 7.62 -1.32 -19.63
C PRO A 10 6.63 -1.69 -18.52
N ASP A 11 6.75 -2.94 -18.06
CA ASP A 11 5.89 -3.59 -17.06
C ASP A 11 5.62 -2.63 -15.90
N VAL A 12 4.37 -2.27 -15.80
CA VAL A 12 3.91 -1.25 -14.90
C VAL A 12 3.95 -1.83 -13.49
N ARG A 13 4.90 -1.33 -12.69
CA ARG A 13 4.98 -1.39 -11.23
C ARG A 13 4.04 -2.42 -10.60
N LYS A 14 4.49 -3.65 -10.39
CA LYS A 14 3.73 -4.64 -9.63
C LYS A 14 3.64 -4.20 -8.16
N ILE A 15 2.59 -3.46 -7.85
CA ILE A 15 2.21 -3.22 -6.46
C ILE A 15 1.65 -4.54 -5.96
N TYR A 16 2.44 -5.18 -5.10
CA TYR A 16 2.00 -6.35 -4.36
C TYR A 16 0.97 -5.91 -3.32
N LEU A 17 -0.31 -6.09 -3.66
CA LEU A 17 -1.40 -5.90 -2.73
C LEU A 17 -1.31 -6.98 -1.65
N ARG A 18 -1.43 -6.57 -0.39
CA ARG A 18 -1.69 -7.50 0.69
C ARG A 18 -3.10 -8.08 0.47
N PRO A 19 -3.29 -9.41 0.38
CA PRO A 19 -4.62 -10.01 0.30
C PRO A 19 -5.53 -9.51 1.41
N GLU A 20 -6.82 -9.38 1.10
CA GLU A 20 -7.81 -8.78 2.01
C GLU A 20 -7.97 -9.56 3.31
N ASP A 21 -7.80 -10.88 3.23
CA ASP A 21 -7.90 -11.81 4.35
C ASP A 21 -6.61 -11.90 5.19
N ALA A 22 -5.46 -11.41 4.70
CA ALA A 22 -4.16 -11.55 5.37
C ALA A 22 -4.13 -10.97 6.79
N LEU A 23 -4.91 -9.93 7.06
CA LEU A 23 -5.05 -9.33 8.40
C LEU A 23 -6.25 -9.84 9.17
N SER A 24 -7.22 -10.47 8.51
CA SER A 24 -8.55 -10.75 9.08
C SER A 24 -8.47 -11.63 10.33
N GLY A 25 -7.53 -12.59 10.36
CA GLY A 25 -7.32 -13.50 11.48
C GLY A 25 -6.45 -12.98 12.64
N LEU A 26 -5.85 -11.79 12.51
CA LEU A 26 -4.94 -11.24 13.52
C LEU A 26 -5.72 -10.42 14.56
N ASP A 27 -5.28 -10.43 15.82
CA ASP A 27 -5.75 -9.45 16.80
C ASP A 27 -5.22 -8.04 16.47
N ALA A 28 -5.80 -7.00 17.08
CA ALA A 28 -5.44 -5.61 16.77
C ALA A 28 -3.95 -5.31 17.00
N SER A 29 -3.36 -5.89 18.05
CA SER A 29 -1.94 -5.75 18.36
C SER A 29 -1.07 -6.37 17.28
N MET A 30 -1.38 -7.60 16.86
CA MET A 30 -0.64 -8.27 15.80
C MET A 30 -0.84 -7.64 14.42
N ARG A 31 -2.03 -7.10 14.11
CA ARG A 31 -2.23 -6.32 12.88
C ARG A 31 -1.32 -5.11 12.85
N TRP A 32 -1.17 -4.42 13.98
CA TRP A 32 -0.27 -3.29 14.08
C TRP A 32 1.18 -3.72 13.86
N GLU A 33 1.61 -4.77 14.56
CA GLU A 33 2.97 -5.31 14.42
C GLU A 33 3.29 -5.73 12.97
N VAL A 34 2.37 -6.41 12.29
CA VAL A 34 2.49 -6.79 10.88
C VAL A 34 2.50 -5.57 9.95
N THR A 35 1.66 -4.58 10.24
CA THR A 35 1.52 -3.39 9.39
C THR A 35 2.74 -2.50 9.49
N ARG A 36 3.21 -2.17 10.71
CA ARG A 36 4.38 -1.31 10.89
C ARG A 36 5.65 -1.91 10.28
N ARG A 37 5.76 -3.25 10.23
CA ARG A 37 6.85 -3.99 9.57
C ARG A 37 6.77 -4.01 8.04
N HIS A 38 5.62 -3.70 7.44
CA HIS A 38 5.51 -3.78 5.98
C HIS A 38 6.46 -2.76 5.32
N PRO A 39 7.31 -3.15 4.36
CA PRO A 39 8.25 -2.22 3.71
C PRO A 39 7.58 -0.96 3.12
N TYR A 40 6.46 -1.14 2.40
CA TYR A 40 5.64 -0.01 1.92
C TYR A 40 5.14 0.90 3.06
N TYR A 41 4.79 0.35 4.22
CA TYR A 41 4.39 1.19 5.35
C TYR A 41 5.55 2.10 5.79
N ALA A 42 6.71 1.50 6.04
CA ALA A 42 7.89 2.21 6.51
C ALA A 42 8.41 3.25 5.49
N GLU A 43 8.21 3.00 4.19
CA GLU A 43 8.55 3.92 3.10
C GLU A 43 7.56 5.08 3.00
N PHE A 44 6.28 4.78 2.78
CA PHE A 44 5.27 5.78 2.45
C PHE A 44 4.80 6.57 3.66
N TRP A 45 4.95 6.04 4.88
CA TRP A 45 4.72 6.81 6.09
C TRP A 45 5.67 8.02 6.17
N LYS A 46 6.95 7.86 5.83
CA LYS A 46 7.94 8.96 5.85
C LYS A 46 7.55 10.05 4.86
N VAL A 47 7.11 9.66 3.66
CA VAL A 47 6.64 10.60 2.63
C VAL A 47 5.51 11.48 3.16
N LEU A 48 4.50 10.89 3.82
CA LEU A 48 3.34 11.65 4.30
C LEU A 48 3.68 12.62 5.44
N ASN A 49 4.64 12.25 6.30
CA ASN A 49 4.98 13.01 7.51
C ASN A 49 6.13 14.01 7.32
N ASN A 50 6.98 13.82 6.30
CA ASN A 50 8.04 14.78 5.99
C ASN A 50 7.47 16.14 5.56
N ASP A 51 6.33 16.16 4.87
CA ASP A 51 5.62 17.39 4.46
C ASP A 51 5.14 18.23 5.65
N GLU A 52 4.68 17.59 6.72
CA GLU A 52 4.11 18.29 7.87
C GLU A 52 5.19 19.03 8.67
N HIS A 53 6.39 18.46 8.77
CA HIS A 53 7.51 19.09 9.45
C HIS A 53 8.11 20.26 8.66
N GLU A 54 8.13 20.22 7.33
CA GLU A 54 8.57 21.37 6.53
C GLU A 54 7.50 22.46 6.45
N GLY A 55 6.24 22.07 6.31
CA GLY A 55 5.11 22.99 6.31
C GLY A 55 4.96 23.74 7.62
N ALA A 56 5.04 23.05 8.77
CA ALA A 56 4.98 23.66 10.10
C ALA A 56 6.15 24.60 10.40
N LYS A 57 7.35 24.30 9.88
CA LYS A 57 8.50 25.21 9.98
C LYS A 57 8.33 26.47 9.16
N LYS A 58 7.77 26.36 7.94
CA LYS A 58 7.49 27.51 7.06
C LYS A 58 6.32 28.35 7.58
N SER A 59 5.25 27.72 8.07
CA SER A 59 4.07 28.43 8.60
C SER A 59 4.36 29.17 9.91
N ALA A 60 5.24 28.63 10.77
CA ALA A 60 5.75 29.34 11.95
C ALA A 60 6.63 30.56 11.59
N GLN A 61 6.97 30.75 10.32
CA GLN A 61 7.86 31.80 9.84
C GLN A 61 7.16 32.82 8.92
N THR A 62 5.89 32.62 8.58
CA THR A 62 5.06 33.57 7.82
C THR A 62 4.08 34.29 8.73
N ASP A 63 4.00 35.61 8.57
CA ASP A 63 3.23 36.56 9.38
C ASP A 63 1.75 36.19 9.59
N ASP A 64 1.24 36.63 10.75
CA ASP A 64 -0.07 36.39 11.34
C ASP A 64 -1.25 36.46 10.35
N PRO A 65 -2.00 35.36 10.10
CA PRO A 65 -3.14 35.34 9.18
C PRO A 65 -4.40 36.03 9.71
N ALA A 66 -4.35 36.69 10.87
CA ALA A 66 -5.48 37.35 11.53
C ALA A 66 -6.17 38.49 10.75
N GLY A 67 -5.75 38.80 9.52
CA GLY A 67 -6.27 39.90 8.71
C GLY A 67 -7.20 39.52 7.53
N GLN A 68 -7.37 38.24 7.19
CA GLN A 68 -8.16 37.87 5.99
C GLN A 68 -9.66 37.74 6.29
N SER A 69 -10.47 38.36 5.44
CA SER A 69 -11.92 38.32 5.55
C SER A 69 -12.51 36.94 5.16
N PRO A 70 -13.67 36.55 5.71
CA PRO A 70 -14.34 35.28 5.35
C PRO A 70 -14.65 35.13 3.85
N GLU A 71 -14.79 36.24 3.13
CA GLU A 71 -15.06 36.28 1.70
C GLU A 71 -13.80 35.94 0.87
N GLU A 72 -12.63 36.46 1.28
CA GLU A 72 -11.34 36.12 0.68
C GLU A 72 -10.98 34.64 0.91
N LEU A 73 -11.29 34.09 2.09
CA LEU A 73 -11.12 32.67 2.38
C LEU A 73 -12.02 31.79 1.48
N ARG A 74 -13.25 32.23 1.20
CA ARG A 74 -14.19 31.53 0.32
C ARG A 74 -13.77 31.59 -1.15
N GLU A 75 -13.33 32.75 -1.64
CA GLU A 75 -12.81 32.90 -3.00
C GLU A 75 -11.53 32.07 -3.20
N ALA A 76 -10.63 32.06 -2.22
CA ALA A 76 -9.43 31.24 -2.25
C ALA A 76 -9.78 29.73 -2.31
N ALA A 77 -10.77 29.28 -1.55
CA ALA A 77 -11.24 27.89 -1.59
C ALA A 77 -11.88 27.51 -2.93
N ILE A 78 -12.68 28.40 -3.53
CA ILE A 78 -13.29 28.17 -4.85
C ILE A 78 -12.22 28.16 -5.95
N GLN A 79 -11.27 29.10 -5.93
CA GLN A 79 -10.17 29.11 -6.88
C GLN A 79 -9.28 27.87 -6.75
N SER A 80 -9.03 27.42 -5.51
CA SER A 80 -8.29 26.18 -5.27
C SER A 80 -9.07 24.97 -5.80
N ALA A 81 -10.37 24.87 -5.54
CA ALA A 81 -11.19 23.76 -6.08
C ALA A 81 -11.24 23.75 -7.62
N MET A 82 -11.30 24.92 -8.27
CA MET A 82 -11.25 25.01 -9.73
C MET A 82 -9.85 24.73 -10.30
N SER A 83 -8.78 25.08 -9.60
CA SER A 83 -7.40 24.78 -10.03
C SER A 83 -7.04 23.30 -9.87
N TRP A 84 -7.79 22.53 -9.06
CA TRP A 84 -7.63 21.08 -8.95
C TRP A 84 -8.32 20.32 -10.10
N GLY A 85 -9.28 20.94 -10.80
CA GLY A 85 -10.01 20.33 -11.92
C GLY A 85 -9.44 20.62 -13.31
N LEU A 86 -8.57 21.62 -13.43
CA LEU A 86 -7.87 21.95 -14.68
C LEU A 86 -6.38 21.81 -14.43
N THR A 87 -5.70 21.03 -15.27
CA THR A 87 -4.24 20.86 -15.30
C THR A 87 -3.56 22.21 -15.54
N ALA A 88 -3.45 23.03 -14.49
CA ALA A 88 -2.66 24.24 -14.51
C ALA A 88 -1.21 23.80 -14.67
N VAL A 89 -0.66 24.02 -15.87
CA VAL A 89 0.76 23.79 -16.16
C VAL A 89 1.57 24.61 -15.15
N PRO A 90 2.47 23.99 -14.37
CA PRO A 90 3.36 24.69 -13.44
C PRO A 90 4.04 25.87 -14.13
N ARG A 91 3.91 27.10 -13.61
CA ARG A 91 4.47 28.30 -14.25
C ARG A 91 5.87 28.65 -13.73
N GLY A 92 6.34 27.99 -12.66
CA GLY A 92 7.68 28.15 -12.09
C GLY A 92 8.30 26.86 -11.57
N GLN A 93 9.59 26.92 -11.22
CA GLN A 93 10.33 25.80 -10.62
C GLN A 93 9.70 25.35 -9.29
N ASP A 94 9.21 26.30 -8.48
CA ASP A 94 8.51 26.04 -7.23
C ASP A 94 7.17 25.31 -7.44
N ASP A 95 6.44 25.64 -8.52
CA ASP A 95 5.19 24.95 -8.87
C ASP A 95 5.45 23.51 -9.29
N ALA A 96 6.55 23.25 -10.01
CA ALA A 96 6.93 21.91 -10.43
C ALA A 96 7.36 21.05 -9.24
N GLU A 97 8.10 21.62 -8.29
CA GLU A 97 8.48 20.94 -7.05
C GLU A 97 7.24 20.64 -6.19
N ARG A 98 6.33 21.60 -6.05
CA ARG A 98 5.06 21.40 -5.34
C ARG A 98 4.19 20.33 -6.00
N ALA A 99 4.08 20.33 -7.33
CA ALA A 99 3.34 19.32 -8.07
C ALA A 99 3.93 17.91 -7.87
N ARG A 100 5.27 17.79 -7.84
CA ARG A 100 5.96 16.53 -7.55
C ARG A 100 5.70 16.05 -6.12
N ALA A 101 5.76 16.96 -5.14
CA ALA A 101 5.46 16.63 -3.74
C ALA A 101 4.01 16.13 -3.59
N LEU A 102 3.05 16.79 -4.22
CA LEU A 102 1.64 16.36 -4.23
C LEU A 102 1.44 14.99 -4.89
N ALA A 103 2.09 14.74 -6.04
CA ALA A 103 2.02 13.46 -6.72
C ALA A 103 2.62 12.32 -5.87
N LEU A 104 3.74 12.59 -5.18
CA LEU A 104 4.40 11.65 -4.29
C LEU A 104 3.53 11.35 -3.05
N ARG A 105 2.91 12.39 -2.46
CA ARG A 105 1.96 12.25 -1.35
C ARG A 105 0.75 11.42 -1.74
N ASP A 106 0.16 11.67 -2.91
CA ASP A 106 -1.00 10.92 -3.40
C ASP A 106 -0.67 9.45 -3.68
N ARG A 107 0.51 9.19 -4.26
CA ARG A 107 1.05 7.82 -4.39
C ARG A 107 1.23 7.15 -3.04
N ALA A 108 1.80 7.83 -2.05
CA ALA A 108 1.96 7.30 -0.70
C ALA A 108 0.61 6.93 -0.06
N ILE A 109 -0.42 7.78 -0.23
CA ILE A 109 -1.78 7.48 0.23
C ILE A 109 -2.32 6.21 -0.45
N ARG A 110 -2.18 6.09 -1.77
CA ARG A 110 -2.62 4.89 -2.51
C ARG A 110 -1.90 3.63 -2.05
N MET A 111 -0.59 3.71 -1.84
CA MET A 111 0.22 2.58 -1.40
C MET A 111 -0.10 2.16 0.04
N LEU A 112 -0.33 3.10 0.95
CA LEU A 112 -0.81 2.78 2.29
C LEU A 112 -2.21 2.17 2.25
N HIS A 113 -3.11 2.72 1.43
CA HIS A 113 -4.43 2.13 1.23
C HIS A 113 -4.37 0.71 0.66
N ALA A 114 -3.42 0.42 -0.23
CA ALA A 114 -3.19 -0.90 -0.82
C ALA A 114 -2.78 -1.96 0.23
N ILE A 115 -2.15 -1.53 1.33
CA ILE A 115 -1.84 -2.39 2.49
C ILE A 115 -2.83 -2.21 3.65
N ARG A 116 -4.00 -1.62 3.37
CA ARG A 116 -5.14 -1.38 4.29
C ARG A 116 -4.86 -0.39 5.42
N VAL A 117 -3.96 0.55 5.18
CA VAL A 117 -3.65 1.65 6.10
C VAL A 117 -4.34 2.92 5.66
N GLY A 118 -4.97 3.60 6.60
CA GLY A 118 -5.66 4.88 6.36
C GLY A 118 -4.70 6.06 6.15
N ARG A 119 -5.27 7.24 5.89
CA ARG A 119 -4.48 8.48 5.65
C ARG A 119 -3.70 8.97 6.87
N LEU A 120 -4.20 8.69 8.07
CA LEU A 120 -3.55 9.04 9.33
C LEU A 120 -2.86 7.79 9.84
N ALA A 121 -1.70 7.46 9.29
CA ALA A 121 -0.93 6.29 9.67
C ALA A 121 -0.09 6.61 10.93
N PRO A 122 -0.17 5.81 12.02
CA PRO A 122 0.61 6.06 13.22
C PRO A 122 2.11 5.95 12.96
N ASN A 123 2.94 6.48 13.87
CA ASN A 123 4.39 6.30 13.74
C ASN A 123 4.75 4.80 13.87
N PRO A 124 5.47 4.17 12.93
CA PRO A 124 5.85 2.76 13.02
C PRO A 124 6.72 2.41 14.25
N ALA A 125 7.35 3.42 14.89
CA ALA A 125 8.11 3.26 16.12
C ALA A 125 7.23 3.07 17.35
N PHE A 126 5.94 3.42 17.29
CA PHE A 126 5.04 3.21 18.41
C PHE A 126 4.70 1.74 18.55
N GLU A 127 4.78 1.25 19.78
CA GLU A 127 4.22 -0.05 20.17
C GLU A 127 2.69 0.08 20.26
N PHE A 128 1.99 -1.05 20.20
CA PHE A 128 0.52 -1.06 20.15
C PHE A 128 -0.12 -0.38 21.36
N ASP A 129 0.44 -0.57 22.56
CA ASP A 129 -0.02 0.05 23.81
C ASP A 129 0.18 1.57 23.88
N LYS A 130 1.00 2.11 22.98
CA LYS A 130 1.26 3.55 22.84
C LYS A 130 0.42 4.21 21.74
N LEU A 131 -0.40 3.44 21.03
CA LEU A 131 -1.41 4.01 20.15
C LEU A 131 -2.53 4.53 21.05
N ASP A 132 -2.71 5.85 21.09
CA ASP A 132 -3.80 6.46 21.83
C ASP A 132 -5.16 6.08 21.22
N ASP A 133 -6.19 5.99 22.07
CA ASP A 133 -7.57 5.81 21.61
C ASP A 133 -8.07 7.02 20.81
N GLU A 134 -7.39 8.17 20.94
CA GLU A 134 -7.76 9.44 20.30
C GLU A 134 -7.19 9.61 18.90
N THR A 135 -6.15 8.88 18.48
CA THR A 135 -5.80 8.90 17.05
C THR A 135 -6.88 8.16 16.27
N PRO A 136 -7.54 8.80 15.28
CA PRO A 136 -8.47 8.14 14.34
C PRO A 136 -7.83 6.98 13.57
N SER A 137 -6.53 6.79 13.75
CA SER A 137 -5.64 5.84 13.13
C SER A 137 -5.85 4.41 13.61
N THR A 138 -6.25 4.14 14.85
CA THR A 138 -6.31 2.74 15.33
C THR A 138 -7.50 1.96 14.76
N MET A 139 -8.48 2.64 14.15
CA MET A 139 -9.68 2.02 13.57
C MET A 139 -9.35 0.97 12.48
N PHE A 140 -8.25 1.10 11.74
CA PHE A 140 -7.86 0.09 10.74
C PHE A 140 -7.36 -1.23 11.39
N LEU A 141 -7.06 -1.22 12.69
CA LEU A 141 -6.60 -2.39 13.44
C LEU A 141 -7.75 -3.32 13.85
N PHE A 142 -9.00 -2.95 13.58
CA PHE A 142 -10.20 -3.77 13.87
C PHE A 142 -10.77 -4.45 12.62
N ALA A 143 -9.97 -5.17 11.84
CA ALA A 143 -10.43 -5.85 10.61
C ALA A 143 -11.60 -6.85 10.79
N SER A 144 -11.84 -7.40 11.99
CA SER A 144 -13.00 -8.28 12.24
C SER A 144 -14.32 -7.52 12.36
N VAL A 145 -14.27 -6.26 12.78
CA VAL A 145 -15.41 -5.33 12.86
C VAL A 145 -14.86 -3.94 12.59
N THR A 146 -14.66 -3.61 11.31
CA THR A 146 -14.09 -2.30 10.96
C THR A 146 -15.23 -1.30 10.90
N PRO A 147 -15.15 -0.15 11.58
CA PRO A 147 -16.14 0.89 11.42
C PRO A 147 -16.15 1.34 9.95
N VAL A 148 -17.32 1.25 9.31
CA VAL A 148 -17.46 1.68 7.93
C VAL A 148 -17.48 3.20 7.86
N THR A 149 -16.37 3.78 7.38
CA THR A 149 -16.30 5.24 7.20
C THR A 149 -17.20 5.70 6.03
N VAL A 150 -17.66 6.94 6.05
CA VAL A 150 -18.38 7.55 4.90
C VAL A 150 -17.57 7.44 3.61
N ARG A 151 -16.23 7.57 3.70
CA ARG A 151 -15.33 7.38 2.57
C ARG A 151 -15.38 5.94 2.04
N HIS A 152 -15.50 4.94 2.90
CA HIS A 152 -15.64 3.55 2.48
C HIS A 152 -16.97 3.33 1.75
N TYR A 153 -18.10 3.84 2.28
CA TYR A 153 -19.38 3.81 1.57
C TYR A 153 -19.27 4.46 0.19
N ALA A 154 -18.68 5.66 0.09
CA ALA A 154 -18.48 6.32 -1.20
C ALA A 154 -17.65 5.47 -2.16
N ARG A 155 -16.59 4.78 -1.69
CA ARG A 155 -15.79 3.88 -2.52
C ARG A 155 -16.59 2.68 -3.02
N VAL A 156 -17.32 2.00 -2.13
CA VAL A 156 -18.18 0.87 -2.49
C VAL A 156 -19.20 1.30 -3.54
N LEU A 157 -19.84 2.46 -3.35
CA LEU A 157 -20.79 3.03 -4.31
C LEU A 157 -20.13 3.31 -5.67
N LEU A 158 -18.93 3.89 -5.69
CA LEU A 158 -18.20 4.15 -6.94
C LEU A 158 -17.73 2.87 -7.66
N CYS A 159 -17.48 1.79 -6.93
CA CYS A 159 -17.04 0.52 -7.50
C CYS A 159 -18.19 -0.38 -7.99
N VAL A 160 -19.31 -0.37 -7.28
CA VAL A 160 -20.44 -1.27 -7.55
C VAL A 160 -21.46 -0.64 -8.49
N LEU A 161 -21.68 0.67 -8.43
CA LEU A 161 -22.70 1.33 -9.23
C LEU A 161 -22.21 1.61 -10.66
N PRO A 162 -23.05 1.41 -11.69
CA PRO A 162 -22.77 1.88 -13.03
C PRO A 162 -22.61 3.40 -13.08
N SER A 163 -21.87 3.92 -14.07
CA SER A 163 -21.61 5.37 -14.21
C SER A 163 -22.88 6.22 -14.20
N LYS A 164 -23.98 5.73 -14.79
CA LYS A 164 -25.28 6.42 -14.77
C LYS A 164 -25.80 6.58 -13.33
N SER A 165 -25.85 5.49 -12.56
CA SER A 165 -26.32 5.48 -11.18
C SER A 165 -25.41 6.31 -10.27
N VAL A 166 -24.09 6.32 -10.51
CA VAL A 166 -23.14 7.20 -9.82
C VAL A 166 -23.49 8.68 -10.05
N VAL A 167 -23.74 9.10 -11.29
CA VAL A 167 -24.11 10.49 -11.60
C VAL A 167 -25.44 10.87 -10.95
N GLU A 168 -26.43 9.98 -11.01
CA GLU A 168 -27.74 10.21 -10.41
C GLU A 168 -27.65 10.35 -8.88
N LEU A 169 -26.90 9.47 -8.22
CA LEU A 169 -26.61 9.55 -6.79
C LEU A 169 -25.83 10.82 -6.45
N ALA A 170 -24.83 11.20 -7.26
CA ALA A 170 -24.06 12.41 -7.07
C ALA A 170 -24.95 13.67 -7.14
N ILE A 171 -25.94 13.71 -8.04
CA ILE A 171 -26.91 14.81 -8.11
C ILE A 171 -27.76 14.87 -6.83
N LEU A 172 -28.21 13.73 -6.30
CA LEU A 172 -28.99 13.68 -5.06
C LEU A 172 -28.15 14.14 -3.86
N LEU A 173 -26.90 13.68 -3.74
CA LEU A 173 -25.95 14.10 -2.71
C LEU A 173 -25.64 15.60 -2.82
N TRP A 174 -25.42 16.10 -4.04
CA TRP A 174 -25.23 17.52 -4.28
C TRP A 174 -26.47 18.32 -3.85
N ARG A 175 -27.67 17.88 -4.21
CA ARG A 175 -28.92 18.52 -3.76
C ARG A 175 -29.08 18.48 -2.26
N ALA A 176 -28.70 17.40 -1.57
CA ALA A 176 -28.78 17.32 -0.12
C ALA A 176 -27.79 18.26 0.60
N GLY A 177 -26.66 18.59 -0.05
CA GLY A 177 -25.59 19.43 0.50
C GLY A 177 -25.56 20.87 -0.01
N ALA A 178 -26.27 21.19 -1.10
CA ALA A 178 -26.25 22.51 -1.70
C ALA A 178 -26.96 23.52 -0.79
N ASP A 179 -26.22 24.49 -0.23
CA ASP A 179 -26.75 25.60 0.58
C ASP A 179 -27.60 26.61 -0.21
N GLN A 180 -28.03 26.28 -1.43
CA GLN A 180 -28.72 27.21 -2.34
C GLN A 180 -30.05 27.75 -1.78
N ALA A 181 -30.67 27.07 -0.81
CA ALA A 181 -31.92 27.50 -0.16
C ALA A 181 -31.75 27.82 1.34
N ALA A 182 -30.56 27.59 1.91
CA ALA A 182 -30.31 27.73 3.34
C ALA A 182 -29.81 29.15 3.67
N ILE A 183 -30.57 29.86 4.50
CA ILE A 183 -30.04 31.04 5.19
C ILE A 183 -29.03 30.52 6.22
N PRO A 184 -27.82 31.10 6.36
CA PRO A 184 -26.88 30.71 7.40
C PRO A 184 -27.56 30.65 8.78
N GLY A 185 -27.54 29.47 9.42
CA GLY A 185 -28.21 29.22 10.70
C GLY A 185 -29.59 28.56 10.62
N ASP A 186 -30.20 28.43 9.44
CA ASP A 186 -31.50 27.75 9.25
C ASP A 186 -31.29 26.23 9.06
N THR A 187 -31.18 25.52 10.18
CA THR A 187 -31.03 24.05 10.20
C THR A 187 -32.28 23.34 9.67
N SER A 188 -33.48 23.89 9.90
CA SER A 188 -34.74 23.29 9.49
C SER A 188 -34.88 23.17 7.97
N ARG A 189 -34.51 24.22 7.20
CA ARG A 189 -34.52 24.13 5.74
C ARG A 189 -33.53 23.11 5.19
N ARG A 190 -32.34 23.00 5.80
CA ARG A 190 -31.35 21.98 5.44
C ARG A 190 -31.89 20.57 5.68
N ASP A 191 -32.60 20.35 6.79
CA ASP A 191 -33.17 19.04 7.09
C ASP A 191 -34.33 18.68 6.15
N ILE A 192 -35.19 19.64 5.78
CA ILE A 192 -36.24 19.45 4.76
C ILE A 192 -35.60 19.08 3.40
N GLN A 193 -34.52 19.77 3.01
CA GLN A 193 -33.82 19.49 1.76
C GLN A 193 -33.19 18.08 1.76
N ARG A 194 -32.63 17.64 2.89
CA ARG A 194 -32.14 16.27 3.06
C ARG A 194 -33.27 15.24 2.99
N GLN A 195 -34.37 15.48 3.69
CA GLN A 195 -35.55 14.59 3.64
C GLN A 195 -36.09 14.45 2.22
N PHE A 196 -36.19 15.56 1.48
CA PHE A 196 -36.62 15.53 0.08
C PHE A 196 -35.65 14.73 -0.80
N ALA A 197 -34.34 14.88 -0.62
CA ALA A 197 -33.35 14.08 -1.33
C ALA A 197 -33.43 12.58 -0.99
N LEU A 198 -33.74 12.24 0.26
CA LEU A 198 -33.98 10.85 0.70
C LEU A 198 -35.24 10.26 0.08
N SER A 199 -36.36 10.99 0.06
CA SER A 199 -37.59 10.54 -0.61
C SER A 199 -37.36 10.32 -2.12
N LEU A 200 -36.63 11.23 -2.77
CA LEU A 200 -36.24 11.04 -4.17
C LEU A 200 -35.32 9.83 -4.40
N LEU A 201 -34.55 9.42 -3.39
CA LEU A 201 -33.73 8.21 -3.46
C LEU A 201 -34.60 6.96 -3.31
N GLU A 202 -35.57 6.97 -2.37
CA GLU A 202 -36.52 5.86 -2.15
C GLU A 202 -37.43 5.62 -3.36
N ASP A 203 -37.83 6.68 -4.08
CA ASP A 203 -38.65 6.57 -5.29
C ASP A 203 -37.87 6.06 -6.51
N ARG A 204 -36.54 5.92 -6.43
CA ARG A 204 -35.71 5.42 -7.54
C ARG A 204 -35.78 3.90 -7.61
N ASN A 205 -36.44 3.41 -8.65
CA ASN A 205 -36.38 2.00 -9.02
C ASN A 205 -35.07 1.67 -9.77
N ASP A 206 -33.94 1.73 -9.05
CA ASP A 206 -32.64 1.31 -9.55
C ASP A 206 -32.09 0.14 -8.73
N HIS A 207 -32.21 -1.07 -9.29
CA HIS A 207 -31.77 -2.31 -8.64
C HIS A 207 -30.30 -2.29 -8.18
N TRP A 208 -29.43 -1.45 -8.75
CA TRP A 208 -28.04 -1.31 -8.28
C TRP A 208 -27.92 -0.68 -6.90
N LEU A 209 -28.88 0.17 -6.51
CA LEU A 209 -28.95 0.78 -5.19
C LEU A 209 -29.45 -0.20 -4.11
N ASP A 210 -30.11 -1.28 -4.55
CA ASP A 210 -30.64 -2.34 -3.67
C ASP A 210 -29.69 -3.56 -3.57
N LEU A 211 -28.55 -3.55 -4.26
CA LEU A 211 -27.58 -4.65 -4.19
C LEU A 211 -26.88 -4.67 -2.84
N VAL A 212 -26.79 -5.87 -2.26
CA VAL A 212 -25.87 -6.14 -1.14
C VAL A 212 -24.47 -6.30 -1.74
N PRO A 213 -23.50 -5.43 -1.41
CA PRO A 213 -22.15 -5.54 -1.94
C PRO A 213 -21.50 -6.86 -1.49
N SER A 214 -20.51 -7.33 -2.26
CA SER A 214 -19.73 -8.53 -1.90
C SER A 214 -18.98 -8.39 -0.57
N GLU A 215 -18.62 -7.15 -0.21
CA GLU A 215 -18.08 -6.79 1.09
C GLU A 215 -19.24 -6.67 2.10
N THR A 216 -19.34 -7.58 3.06
CA THR A 216 -20.46 -7.56 4.01
C THR A 216 -20.31 -6.39 4.97
N ILE A 217 -21.24 -5.44 4.89
CA ILE A 217 -21.35 -4.33 5.82
C ILE A 217 -22.38 -4.70 6.89
N PHE A 218 -21.94 -4.78 8.14
CA PHE A 218 -22.84 -5.00 9.27
C PHE A 218 -23.28 -3.66 9.85
N HIS A 219 -24.59 -3.45 9.91
CA HIS A 219 -25.17 -2.41 10.75
C HIS A 219 -25.44 -2.99 12.15
N VAL A 220 -24.80 -2.43 13.17
CA VAL A 220 -25.00 -2.84 14.57
C VAL A 220 -25.91 -1.82 15.25
N ASP A 221 -27.11 -2.24 15.63
CA ASP A 221 -27.97 -1.45 16.53
C ASP A 221 -27.33 -1.46 17.93
N PRO A 222 -27.09 -0.30 18.56
CA PRO A 222 -26.49 -0.26 19.90
C PRO A 222 -27.48 -0.55 21.03
N ARG A 223 -28.79 -0.65 20.75
CA ARG A 223 -29.83 -0.88 21.79
C ARG A 223 -29.82 -2.29 22.40
N PRO A 224 -29.59 -3.38 21.64
CA PRO A 224 -29.42 -4.72 22.21
C PRO A 224 -28.18 -4.82 23.13
N SER A 225 -28.15 -5.84 23.98
CA SER A 225 -26.99 -6.09 24.84
C SER A 225 -25.74 -6.46 24.01
N LEU A 226 -24.54 -6.17 24.52
CA LEU A 226 -23.28 -6.58 23.87
C LEU A 226 -23.24 -8.08 23.59
N ARG A 227 -23.78 -8.91 24.50
CA ARG A 227 -23.88 -10.35 24.30
C ARG A 227 -24.72 -10.70 23.07
N GLN A 228 -25.90 -10.08 22.93
CA GLN A 228 -26.76 -10.29 21.76
C GLN A 228 -26.07 -9.84 20.47
N ILE A 229 -25.41 -8.67 20.49
CA ILE A 229 -24.65 -8.16 19.35
C ILE A 229 -23.58 -9.16 18.92
N LEU A 230 -22.84 -9.72 19.87
CA LEU A 230 -21.80 -10.72 19.58
C LEU A 230 -22.39 -12.04 19.05
N GLU A 231 -23.50 -12.51 19.62
CA GLU A 231 -24.22 -13.70 19.15
C GLU A 231 -24.75 -13.51 17.71
N ASP A 232 -25.30 -12.34 17.39
CA ASP A 232 -25.80 -12.00 16.04
C ASP A 232 -24.64 -11.91 15.03
N ILE A 233 -23.54 -11.25 15.40
CA ILE A 233 -22.32 -11.16 14.56
C ILE A 233 -21.75 -12.56 14.31
N GLU A 234 -21.66 -13.41 15.35
CA GLU A 234 -21.17 -14.79 15.21
C GLU A 234 -22.09 -15.62 14.30
N GLY A 235 -23.41 -15.49 14.45
CA GLY A 235 -24.41 -16.14 13.59
C GLY A 235 -24.26 -15.75 12.12
N GLN A 236 -24.14 -14.45 11.84
CA GLN A 236 -23.90 -13.95 10.48
C GLN A 236 -22.56 -14.42 9.91
N ALA A 237 -21.50 -14.40 10.71
CA ALA A 237 -20.18 -14.88 10.29
C ALA A 237 -20.22 -16.38 9.93
N LYS A 238 -20.92 -17.22 10.69
CA LYS A 238 -21.12 -18.64 10.36
C LYS A 238 -21.89 -18.85 9.06
N LEU A 239 -22.98 -18.10 8.86
CA LEU A 239 -23.78 -18.15 7.63
C LEU A 239 -22.93 -17.78 6.40
N LEU A 240 -22.15 -16.69 6.48
CA LEU A 240 -21.29 -16.26 5.39
C LEU A 240 -20.17 -17.24 5.12
N LYS A 241 -19.50 -17.76 6.16
CA LYS A 241 -18.49 -18.82 5.98
C LYS A 241 -19.06 -20.04 5.29
N GLY A 242 -20.26 -20.48 5.67
CA GLY A 242 -20.96 -21.57 5.01
C GLY A 242 -21.31 -21.25 3.55
N LYS A 243 -21.79 -20.04 3.27
CA LYS A 243 -22.13 -19.57 1.91
C LYS A 243 -20.93 -19.53 0.96
N TYR A 244 -19.76 -19.16 1.46
CA TYR A 244 -18.53 -19.02 0.67
C TYR A 244 -17.56 -20.19 0.83
N GLU A 245 -17.97 -21.27 1.50
CA GLU A 245 -17.15 -22.46 1.77
C GLU A 245 -15.79 -22.13 2.44
N LEU A 246 -15.78 -21.10 3.29
CA LEU A 246 -14.55 -20.64 3.93
C LEU A 246 -14.20 -21.54 5.12
N PRO A 247 -12.96 -22.06 5.19
CA PRO A 247 -12.55 -22.96 6.27
C PRO A 247 -12.45 -22.23 7.62
N GLU A 248 -12.80 -22.92 8.70
CA GLU A 248 -12.49 -22.44 10.05
C GLU A 248 -10.98 -22.47 10.28
N THR A 249 -10.37 -21.29 10.22
CA THR A 249 -8.94 -21.15 10.50
C THR A 249 -8.74 -20.80 11.97
N ARG A 250 -8.14 -21.70 12.75
CA ARG A 250 -7.67 -21.39 14.10
C ARG A 250 -6.37 -20.61 14.02
N VAL A 251 -6.37 -19.40 14.56
CA VAL A 251 -5.19 -18.55 14.58
C VAL A 251 -4.47 -18.70 15.91
N HIS A 252 -3.21 -19.12 15.87
CA HIS A 252 -2.36 -19.25 17.05
C HIS A 252 -1.55 -17.98 17.30
N ALA A 253 -2.14 -16.99 17.98
CA ALA A 253 -1.51 -15.68 18.24
C ALA A 253 -0.10 -15.79 18.87
N ALA A 254 0.11 -16.76 19.77
CA ALA A 254 1.42 -17.00 20.38
C ALA A 254 2.51 -17.32 19.34
N LYS A 255 2.21 -18.17 18.35
CA LYS A 255 3.16 -18.53 17.29
C LYS A 255 3.49 -17.35 16.39
N GLN A 256 2.55 -16.44 16.17
CA GLN A 256 2.76 -15.28 15.30
C GLN A 256 3.83 -14.34 15.85
N ARG A 257 3.87 -14.16 17.18
CA ARG A 257 4.93 -13.38 17.83
C ARG A 257 6.31 -14.01 17.65
N GLU A 258 6.39 -15.34 17.71
CA GLU A 258 7.64 -16.05 17.42
C GLU A 258 8.09 -15.86 15.97
N TYR A 259 7.14 -15.89 15.02
CA TYR A 259 7.43 -15.66 13.60
C TYR A 259 7.96 -14.25 13.36
N LEU A 260 7.34 -13.23 13.98
CA LEU A 260 7.82 -11.85 13.89
C LEU A 260 9.17 -11.66 14.59
N LYS A 261 9.47 -12.35 15.69
CA LYS A 261 10.79 -12.30 16.32
C LYS A 261 11.89 -12.82 15.38
N VAL A 262 11.61 -13.89 14.64
CA VAL A 262 12.53 -14.42 13.62
C VAL A 262 12.67 -13.44 12.46
N TRP A 263 11.55 -12.89 11.97
CA TRP A 263 11.55 -11.83 10.96
C TRP A 263 12.43 -10.64 11.37
N ASP A 264 12.24 -10.12 12.58
CA ASP A 264 12.93 -8.94 13.10
C ASP A 264 14.45 -9.17 13.14
N ALA A 265 14.87 -10.35 13.60
CA ALA A 265 16.27 -10.72 13.65
C ALA A 265 16.88 -10.91 12.24
N CYS A 266 16.15 -11.54 11.33
CA CYS A 266 16.61 -11.76 9.95
C CYS A 266 16.69 -10.46 9.16
N GLU A 267 15.67 -9.61 9.30
CA GLU A 267 15.52 -8.42 8.47
C GLU A 267 16.10 -7.15 9.09
N GLY A 268 16.59 -7.21 10.33
CA GLY A 268 17.16 -6.06 11.03
C GLY A 268 16.10 -5.02 11.39
N TRP A 269 14.88 -5.46 11.69
CA TRP A 269 13.80 -4.57 12.13
C TRP A 269 13.89 -4.33 13.63
N SER A 270 14.04 -3.07 14.02
CA SER A 270 13.97 -2.63 15.42
C SER A 270 13.50 -1.18 15.49
N ASP A 271 12.90 -0.78 16.62
CA ASP A 271 12.48 0.61 16.88
C ASP A 271 11.64 1.25 15.76
N GLY A 272 10.85 0.45 15.05
CA GLY A 272 9.97 0.92 13.97
C GLY A 272 10.67 1.21 12.65
N VAL A 273 11.93 0.84 12.49
CA VAL A 273 12.68 1.03 11.25
C VAL A 273 13.53 -0.20 10.92
N TYR A 274 13.87 -0.32 9.65
CA TYR A 274 14.85 -1.31 9.19
C TYR A 274 16.25 -0.70 9.36
N HIS A 275 17.15 -1.45 9.98
CA HIS A 275 18.56 -1.09 10.14
C HIS A 275 19.43 -2.01 9.29
N PRO A 276 19.80 -1.60 8.06
CA PRO A 276 20.70 -2.38 7.24
C PRO A 276 22.02 -2.62 8.00
N GLY A 277 22.31 -3.87 8.36
CA GLY A 277 23.57 -4.27 9.01
C GLY A 277 23.40 -4.90 10.39
N THR A 278 22.21 -4.83 10.99
CA THR A 278 21.87 -5.61 12.20
C THR A 278 21.24 -6.97 11.88
N GLU A 279 21.08 -7.27 10.59
CA GLU A 279 20.52 -8.49 10.04
C GLU A 279 21.34 -9.71 10.44
N LYS A 280 20.63 -10.79 10.82
CA LYS A 280 21.24 -12.07 11.16
C LYS A 280 20.92 -13.12 10.11
N THR A 281 21.88 -13.98 9.81
CA THR A 281 21.69 -15.15 8.94
C THR A 281 20.73 -16.15 9.58
N PHE A 282 20.09 -17.03 8.80
CA PHE A 282 19.27 -18.09 9.39
C PHE A 282 20.07 -18.97 10.36
N LYS A 283 21.35 -19.21 10.07
CA LYS A 283 22.26 -19.95 10.94
C LYS A 283 22.52 -19.24 12.27
N GLN A 284 22.73 -17.92 12.24
CA GLN A 284 22.94 -17.12 13.45
C GLN A 284 21.67 -17.06 14.32
N VAL A 285 20.49 -16.91 13.69
CA VAL A 285 19.20 -16.92 14.41
C VAL A 285 18.93 -18.31 15.01
N ALA A 286 19.19 -19.38 14.25
CA ALA A 286 19.07 -20.77 14.72
C ALA A 286 19.96 -21.05 15.93
N GLN A 287 21.24 -20.63 15.86
CA GLN A 287 22.17 -20.75 16.98
C GLN A 287 21.70 -19.95 18.20
N ALA A 288 21.22 -18.71 18.02
CA ALA A 288 20.77 -17.86 19.11
C ALA A 288 19.49 -18.37 19.79
N ASN A 289 18.62 -19.06 19.05
CA ASN A 289 17.36 -19.60 19.57
C ASN A 289 17.46 -21.07 20.01
N HIS A 290 18.60 -21.74 19.79
CA HIS A 290 18.75 -23.19 19.96
C HIS A 290 17.76 -24.00 19.10
N GLU A 291 17.52 -23.55 17.87
CA GLU A 291 16.61 -24.17 16.90
C GLU A 291 17.37 -24.70 15.67
N SER A 292 16.72 -25.54 14.86
CA SER A 292 17.29 -25.94 13.57
C SER A 292 17.15 -24.81 12.54
N VAL A 293 18.03 -24.77 11.53
CA VAL A 293 17.95 -23.80 10.43
C VAL A 293 16.62 -23.93 9.69
N SER A 294 16.14 -25.15 9.45
CA SER A 294 14.84 -25.41 8.82
C SER A 294 13.67 -24.85 9.64
N THR A 295 13.70 -25.02 10.97
CA THR A 295 12.68 -24.42 11.86
C THR A 295 12.68 -22.89 11.77
N VAL A 296 13.86 -22.26 11.77
CA VAL A 296 13.99 -20.81 11.60
C VAL A 296 13.50 -20.36 10.24
N PHE A 297 13.83 -21.09 9.16
CA PHE A 297 13.36 -20.79 7.81
C PHE A 297 11.83 -20.85 7.72
N SER A 298 11.20 -21.90 8.26
CA SER A 298 9.74 -22.03 8.30
C SER A 298 9.06 -20.90 9.09
N LYS A 299 9.63 -20.51 10.23
CA LYS A 299 9.18 -19.35 11.01
C LYS A 299 9.36 -18.04 10.23
N TYR A 300 10.46 -17.90 9.50
CA TYR A 300 10.73 -16.75 8.65
C TYR A 300 9.74 -16.65 7.48
N ALA A 301 9.47 -17.76 6.76
CA ALA A 301 8.49 -17.82 5.69
C ALA A 301 7.08 -17.48 6.20
N SER A 302 6.73 -17.97 7.39
CA SER A 302 5.48 -17.61 8.07
C SER A 302 5.45 -16.12 8.45
N GLY A 303 6.57 -15.56 8.91
CA GLY A 303 6.73 -14.12 9.18
C GLY A 303 6.58 -13.27 7.92
N PHE A 304 7.19 -13.69 6.80
CA PHE A 304 7.04 -13.05 5.49
C PHE A 304 5.58 -13.04 5.07
N LYS A 305 4.88 -14.18 5.17
CA LYS A 305 3.46 -14.28 4.87
C LYS A 305 2.60 -13.43 5.78
N LEU A 306 2.91 -13.36 7.08
CA LEU A 306 2.21 -12.46 7.99
C LEU A 306 2.39 -10.99 7.60
N VAL A 307 3.63 -10.57 7.32
CA VAL A 307 3.95 -9.17 6.99
C VAL A 307 3.38 -8.76 5.64
N THR A 308 3.56 -9.57 4.59
CA THR A 308 3.19 -9.21 3.21
C THR A 308 1.81 -9.71 2.80
N GLY A 309 1.30 -10.74 3.47
CA GLY A 309 0.12 -11.50 3.06
C GLY A 309 0.39 -12.49 1.91
N LEU A 310 1.63 -12.65 1.47
CA LEU A 310 2.00 -13.51 0.33
C LEU A 310 2.89 -14.66 0.79
N ASP A 311 2.78 -15.82 0.14
CA ASP A 311 3.72 -16.92 0.40
C ASP A 311 5.14 -16.52 0.00
N LEU A 312 6.13 -16.96 0.78
CA LEU A 312 7.52 -16.64 0.52
C LEU A 312 7.94 -17.24 -0.82
N LYS A 313 8.27 -16.35 -1.77
CA LYS A 313 8.95 -16.66 -3.02
C LYS A 313 10.16 -15.73 -3.12
N LEU A 314 11.23 -16.23 -3.71
CA LEU A 314 12.47 -15.46 -3.81
C LEU A 314 12.25 -14.15 -4.57
N GLU A 315 11.48 -14.18 -5.65
CA GLU A 315 11.15 -13.01 -6.48
C GLU A 315 10.33 -11.98 -5.69
N LEU A 316 9.35 -12.44 -4.90
CA LEU A 316 8.55 -11.55 -4.05
C LEU A 316 9.37 -10.92 -2.93
N TRP A 317 10.29 -11.69 -2.35
CA TRP A 317 11.21 -11.16 -1.34
C TRP A 317 12.12 -10.07 -1.94
N LEU A 318 12.64 -10.30 -3.14
CA LEU A 318 13.46 -9.33 -3.85
C LEU A 318 12.69 -8.04 -4.18
N ASP A 319 11.48 -8.20 -4.69
CA ASP A 319 10.66 -7.06 -5.11
C ASP A 319 10.14 -6.19 -3.96
N ILE A 320 9.86 -6.81 -2.80
CA ILE A 320 9.25 -6.12 -1.66
C ILE A 320 10.30 -5.71 -0.64
N VAL A 321 11.11 -6.66 -0.17
CA VAL A 321 12.03 -6.44 0.95
C VAL A 321 13.38 -5.93 0.47
N ALA A 322 13.99 -6.61 -0.51
CA ALA A 322 15.31 -6.21 -1.00
C ALA A 322 15.28 -4.83 -1.67
N ARG A 323 14.27 -4.55 -2.50
CA ARG A 323 14.05 -3.22 -3.10
C ARG A 323 14.02 -2.12 -2.05
N TYR A 324 13.23 -2.29 -0.99
CA TYR A 324 13.13 -1.31 0.08
C TYR A 324 14.46 -1.17 0.84
N LYS A 325 15.17 -2.27 1.12
CA LYS A 325 16.48 -2.19 1.78
C LYS A 325 17.51 -1.48 0.92
N LEU A 326 17.49 -1.70 -0.39
CA LEU A 326 18.34 -0.99 -1.33
C LEU A 326 18.07 0.51 -1.26
N SER A 327 16.80 0.94 -1.23
CA SER A 327 16.47 2.36 -1.10
C SER A 327 16.92 3.00 0.23
N LEU A 328 17.14 2.20 1.28
CA LEU A 328 17.72 2.70 2.54
C LEU A 328 19.23 2.90 2.48
N VAL A 329 19.95 2.12 1.67
CA VAL A 329 21.42 2.18 1.60
C VAL A 329 21.91 3.03 0.44
N THR A 330 21.13 3.11 -0.64
CA THR A 330 21.39 4.05 -1.74
C THR A 330 20.96 5.44 -1.29
N ASP A 331 21.90 6.19 -0.72
CA ASP A 331 21.74 7.62 -0.48
C ASP A 331 21.35 8.27 -1.82
N SER A 332 20.06 8.56 -1.99
CA SER A 332 19.46 9.03 -3.25
C SER A 332 20.14 10.30 -3.76
N SER A 333 20.80 11.04 -2.87
CA SER A 333 21.61 12.22 -3.19
C SER A 333 22.93 11.89 -3.93
N LYS A 334 23.50 10.70 -3.72
CA LYS A 334 24.78 10.27 -4.32
C LYS A 334 24.61 9.57 -5.66
N PHE A 335 23.49 8.88 -5.89
CA PHE A 335 23.20 8.22 -7.16
C PHE A 335 23.04 9.21 -8.32
N ARG A 336 22.36 10.36 -8.07
CA ARG A 336 22.14 11.41 -9.08
C ARG A 336 23.40 11.98 -9.73
N LYS A 337 24.60 11.79 -9.13
CA LYS A 337 25.86 12.37 -9.63
C LYS A 337 26.70 11.42 -10.48
N ARG A 338 26.40 10.12 -10.51
CA ARG A 338 27.12 9.14 -11.36
C ARG A 338 26.17 8.63 -12.43
N GLY A 339 25.97 9.45 -13.46
CA GLY A 339 25.16 9.07 -14.61
C GLY A 339 25.61 7.73 -15.19
N PHE A 340 24.71 6.75 -15.17
CA PHE A 340 24.73 5.51 -15.93
C PHE A 340 24.64 5.81 -17.45
N ARG A 341 25.60 6.57 -17.99
CA ARG A 341 25.76 6.81 -19.44
C ARG A 341 26.62 5.72 -20.10
N ARG A 342 26.57 4.47 -19.62
CA ARG A 342 27.38 3.37 -20.20
C ARG A 342 26.50 2.27 -20.78
N ASN A 343 26.45 2.29 -22.12
CA ASN A 343 26.34 1.15 -23.02
C ASN A 343 25.18 0.18 -22.79
N LEU A 344 23.96 0.63 -23.09
CA LEU A 344 22.94 -0.28 -23.63
C LEU A 344 23.43 -0.76 -25.01
N ILE A 345 24.23 -1.83 -25.00
CA ILE A 345 24.67 -2.55 -26.19
C ILE A 345 23.41 -3.01 -26.92
N ALA A 346 23.20 -2.49 -28.13
CA ALA A 346 22.10 -2.85 -29.00
C ALA A 346 22.05 -4.37 -29.19
N ARG A 347 21.04 -5.03 -28.60
CA ARG A 347 20.76 -6.44 -28.83
C ARG A 347 20.36 -6.60 -30.30
N SER A 348 21.18 -7.32 -31.07
CA SER A 348 20.89 -7.71 -32.45
C SER A 348 19.61 -8.57 -32.47
N VAL A 349 18.62 -8.14 -33.24
CA VAL A 349 17.38 -8.86 -33.51
C VAL A 349 17.72 -10.09 -34.37
N LEU A 350 17.36 -11.29 -33.89
CA LEU A 350 17.41 -12.52 -34.67
C LEU A 350 16.01 -12.81 -35.24
N ASP A 351 15.96 -13.24 -36.51
CA ASP A 351 14.75 -13.67 -37.21
C ASP A 351 14.19 -14.95 -36.59
N VAL A 352 12.89 -14.97 -36.27
CA VAL A 352 12.17 -16.17 -35.81
C VAL A 352 10.88 -16.35 -36.61
N PRO A 353 10.56 -17.57 -37.10
CA PRO A 353 9.40 -17.80 -37.96
C PRO A 353 8.08 -17.92 -37.20
N GLU A 354 7.03 -17.43 -37.86
CA GLU A 354 5.64 -17.39 -37.40
C GLU A 354 5.00 -18.78 -37.31
N SER A 355 4.54 -19.21 -36.12
CA SER A 355 3.25 -19.90 -35.94
C SER A 355 3.04 -20.42 -34.51
N ARG A 356 2.03 -19.87 -33.80
CA ARG A 356 0.95 -20.59 -33.09
C ARG A 356 0.13 -19.63 -32.20
N LEU A 357 -1.19 -19.64 -32.42
CA LEU A 357 -2.21 -19.07 -31.54
C LEU A 357 -2.55 -20.07 -30.44
N THR A 358 -2.49 -19.67 -29.17
CA THR A 358 -3.05 -20.44 -28.04
C THR A 358 -4.02 -19.59 -27.23
N LYS A 359 -5.16 -20.23 -26.92
CA LYS A 359 -6.28 -19.73 -26.11
C LYS A 359 -5.83 -19.49 -24.67
N GLN A 360 -6.25 -18.36 -24.11
CA GLN A 360 -6.00 -17.98 -22.72
C GLN A 360 -7.18 -18.44 -21.85
N SER A 361 -6.95 -19.45 -21.02
CA SER A 361 -7.80 -19.78 -19.87
C SER A 361 -7.43 -18.87 -18.70
N PHE A 362 -8.43 -18.23 -18.11
CA PHE A 362 -8.30 -17.37 -16.93
C PHE A 362 -8.56 -18.24 -15.69
N ASP A 363 -7.55 -18.43 -14.83
CA ASP A 363 -7.71 -18.95 -13.47
C ASP A 363 -6.78 -18.16 -12.53
N GLY A 364 -7.37 -17.56 -11.48
CA GLY A 364 -6.68 -17.09 -10.27
C GLY A 364 -5.66 -15.95 -10.44
N VAL A 365 -6.10 -14.76 -10.87
CA VAL A 365 -5.23 -13.57 -10.94
C VAL A 365 -5.32 -12.77 -9.64
N THR A 366 -4.22 -12.70 -8.88
CA THR A 366 -4.01 -11.65 -7.87
C THR A 366 -4.11 -10.29 -8.59
N PRO A 367 -4.93 -9.34 -8.15
CA PRO A 367 -5.06 -8.05 -8.83
C PRO A 367 -3.72 -7.30 -8.78
N VAL A 368 -3.03 -7.27 -9.92
CA VAL A 368 -1.85 -6.43 -10.14
C VAL A 368 -2.37 -5.09 -10.65
N PHE A 369 -2.18 -4.03 -9.87
CA PHE A 369 -2.48 -2.67 -10.31
C PHE A 369 -1.33 -2.14 -11.16
N THR A 370 -1.57 -2.11 -12.47
CA THR A 370 -0.73 -1.52 -13.50
C THR A 370 -1.00 0.00 -13.55
N GLU A 371 -0.34 0.82 -12.71
CA GLU A 371 -0.40 2.29 -12.79
C GLU A 371 0.48 2.92 -13.90
N GLN A 372 -0.12 3.32 -15.03
CA GLN A 372 0.52 4.27 -15.97
C GLN A 372 0.63 5.65 -15.29
N SER A 373 1.79 5.94 -14.69
CA SER A 373 2.05 7.18 -13.95
C SER A 373 2.76 8.19 -14.86
N GLU A 374 2.05 9.18 -15.38
CA GLU A 374 2.60 10.20 -16.30
C GLU A 374 3.47 11.30 -15.63
N ASN A 375 3.57 11.39 -14.29
CA ASN A 375 4.21 12.55 -13.62
C ASN A 375 5.19 12.25 -12.47
N CYS A 376 5.62 11.00 -12.27
CA CYS A 376 6.80 10.75 -11.42
C CYS A 376 8.06 11.05 -12.23
N ASP A 377 9.10 11.64 -11.63
CA ASP A 377 10.43 11.72 -12.26
C ASP A 377 10.90 10.29 -12.53
N PRO A 378 10.83 9.79 -13.78
CA PRO A 378 11.05 8.38 -14.07
C PRO A 378 12.49 8.00 -13.76
N SER A 379 13.40 8.98 -13.71
CA SER A 379 14.83 8.74 -13.59
C SER A 379 15.23 8.02 -12.30
N THR A 380 14.72 8.45 -11.13
CA THR A 380 15.17 7.87 -9.85
C THR A 380 14.58 6.47 -9.60
N ASP A 381 13.33 6.25 -9.97
CA ASP A 381 12.66 4.95 -9.82
C ASP A 381 13.18 3.94 -10.85
N MET A 382 13.41 4.37 -12.10
CA MET A 382 13.96 3.53 -13.16
C MET A 382 15.41 3.13 -12.84
N GLU A 383 16.20 4.02 -12.24
CA GLU A 383 17.54 3.70 -11.74
C GLU A 383 17.53 2.59 -10.68
N LEU A 384 16.57 2.61 -9.74
CA LEU A 384 16.46 1.57 -8.71
C LEU A 384 16.01 0.22 -9.30
N ASP A 385 15.08 0.23 -10.24
CA ASP A 385 14.61 -0.99 -10.92
C ASP A 385 15.69 -1.60 -11.82
N GLU A 386 16.43 -0.77 -12.56
CA GLU A 386 17.60 -1.22 -13.32
C GLU A 386 18.69 -1.77 -12.40
N LEU A 387 18.92 -1.11 -11.25
CA LEU A 387 19.84 -1.59 -10.22
C LEU A 387 19.42 -2.97 -9.71
N ILE A 388 18.14 -3.15 -9.33
CA ILE A 388 17.64 -4.44 -8.86
C ILE A 388 17.77 -5.51 -9.94
N LYS A 389 17.32 -5.22 -11.18
CA LYS A 389 17.48 -6.14 -12.31
C LYS A 389 18.95 -6.49 -12.56
N GLY A 390 19.85 -5.52 -12.43
CA GLY A 390 21.30 -5.69 -12.52
C GLY A 390 21.85 -6.58 -11.42
N ILE A 391 21.40 -6.40 -10.18
CA ILE A 391 21.73 -7.27 -9.04
C ILE A 391 21.25 -8.69 -9.33
N LEU A 392 19.97 -8.88 -9.68
CA LEU A 392 19.39 -10.21 -9.95
C LEU A 392 20.11 -10.94 -11.07
N ALA A 393 20.36 -10.25 -12.19
CA ALA A 393 21.12 -10.81 -13.30
C ALA A 393 22.53 -11.22 -12.88
N SER A 394 23.15 -10.47 -11.96
CA SER A 394 24.51 -10.74 -11.49
C SER A 394 24.58 -11.77 -10.36
N LEU A 395 23.52 -11.95 -9.57
CA LEU A 395 23.44 -12.97 -8.52
C LEU A 395 23.51 -14.40 -9.09
N GLY A 396 23.05 -14.60 -10.33
CA GLY A 396 23.18 -15.87 -11.06
C GLY A 396 24.50 -16.05 -11.82
N THR A 397 25.48 -15.15 -11.65
CA THR A 397 26.78 -15.21 -12.34
C THR A 397 27.93 -15.46 -11.37
N ASP A 398 29.05 -15.98 -11.86
CA ASP A 398 30.28 -16.23 -11.08
C ASP A 398 31.04 -14.96 -10.66
N LYS A 399 30.46 -13.76 -10.84
CA LYS A 399 31.08 -12.48 -10.47
C LYS A 399 31.27 -12.39 -8.95
N SER A 400 32.37 -11.82 -8.49
CA SER A 400 32.57 -11.55 -7.05
C SER A 400 31.67 -10.40 -6.57
N ALA A 401 31.48 -10.27 -5.25
CA ALA A 401 30.66 -9.18 -4.70
C ALA A 401 31.26 -7.81 -5.02
N GLU A 402 32.58 -7.70 -5.06
CA GLU A 402 33.34 -6.50 -5.42
C GLU A 402 33.10 -6.11 -6.89
N GLN A 403 33.10 -7.08 -7.81
CA GLN A 403 32.84 -6.83 -9.23
C GLN A 403 31.43 -6.31 -9.46
N ILE A 404 30.43 -6.91 -8.80
CA ILE A 404 29.03 -6.46 -8.88
C ILE A 404 28.88 -5.07 -8.27
N ALA A 405 29.49 -4.84 -7.11
CA ALA A 405 29.46 -3.55 -6.43
C ALA A 405 30.09 -2.43 -7.27
N GLU A 406 31.22 -2.71 -7.93
CA GLU A 406 31.89 -1.78 -8.85
C GLU A 406 31.03 -1.50 -10.09
N GLU A 407 30.46 -2.54 -10.71
CA GLU A 407 29.62 -2.42 -11.90
C GLU A 407 28.33 -1.64 -11.64
N LEU A 408 27.72 -1.86 -10.47
CA LEU A 408 26.45 -1.26 -10.09
C LEU A 408 26.60 0.04 -9.27
N GLY A 409 27.82 0.41 -8.89
CA GLY A 409 28.10 1.61 -8.11
C GLY A 409 27.54 1.59 -6.68
N ILE A 410 27.36 0.41 -6.09
CA ILE A 410 26.85 0.23 -4.73
C ILE A 410 27.94 -0.28 -3.78
N ASP A 411 27.69 -0.21 -2.48
CA ASP A 411 28.63 -0.71 -1.49
C ASP A 411 28.72 -2.25 -1.50
N VAL A 412 29.93 -2.78 -1.36
CA VAL A 412 30.21 -4.23 -1.36
C VAL A 412 29.43 -4.95 -0.26
N SER A 413 29.28 -4.34 0.92
CA SER A 413 28.52 -4.96 2.01
C SER A 413 27.04 -5.14 1.66
N THR A 414 26.46 -4.27 0.83
CA THR A 414 25.07 -4.39 0.37
C THR A 414 24.92 -5.56 -0.59
N VAL A 415 25.84 -5.69 -1.55
CA VAL A 415 25.86 -6.85 -2.47
C VAL A 415 26.04 -8.15 -1.71
N THR A 416 27.01 -8.20 -0.78
CA THR A 416 27.29 -9.39 0.03
C THR A 416 26.06 -9.81 0.83
N ARG A 417 25.37 -8.88 1.48
CA ARG A 417 24.14 -9.18 2.25
C ARG A 417 23.01 -9.69 1.37
N LEU A 418 22.76 -9.05 0.24
CA LEU A 418 21.72 -9.48 -0.70
C LEU A 418 22.01 -10.87 -1.28
N ARG A 419 23.27 -11.11 -1.68
CA ARG A 419 23.72 -12.41 -2.17
C ARG A 419 23.59 -13.50 -1.11
N GLN A 420 24.00 -13.20 0.12
CA GLN A 420 23.89 -14.12 1.23
C GLN A 420 22.43 -14.50 1.49
N ARG A 421 21.52 -13.52 1.61
CA ARG A 421 20.10 -13.81 1.85
C ARG A 421 19.44 -14.52 0.68
N HIS A 422 19.77 -14.12 -0.55
CA HIS A 422 19.31 -14.80 -1.77
C HIS A 422 19.72 -16.28 -1.77
N GLY A 423 20.99 -16.57 -1.45
CA GLY A 423 21.49 -17.94 -1.31
C GLY A 423 20.75 -18.72 -0.23
N GLU A 424 20.62 -18.13 0.97
CA GLU A 424 19.91 -18.77 2.10
C GLU A 424 18.44 -19.10 1.77
N ILE A 425 17.70 -18.18 1.13
CA ILE A 425 16.31 -18.43 0.74
C ILE A 425 16.25 -19.48 -0.38
N GLY A 426 17.11 -19.37 -1.39
CA GLY A 426 17.16 -20.31 -2.50
C GLY A 426 17.46 -21.73 -2.03
N GLU A 427 18.53 -21.93 -1.27
CA GLU A 427 18.95 -23.23 -0.74
C GLU A 427 17.85 -23.92 0.08
N GLN A 428 17.14 -23.18 0.94
CA GLN A 428 16.07 -23.74 1.76
C GLN A 428 14.82 -24.08 0.93
N LEU A 429 14.42 -23.22 -0.02
CA LEU A 429 13.30 -23.52 -0.92
C LEU A 429 13.58 -24.76 -1.79
N PHE A 430 14.81 -24.91 -2.30
CA PHE A 430 15.20 -26.12 -3.04
C PHE A 430 15.20 -27.37 -2.15
N SER A 431 15.69 -27.25 -0.90
CA SER A 431 15.72 -28.37 0.05
C SER A 431 14.32 -28.87 0.42
N GLU A 432 13.31 -27.99 0.50
CA GLU A 432 11.92 -28.38 0.77
C GLU A 432 11.29 -29.12 -0.42
N LEU A 433 11.64 -28.75 -1.66
CA LEU A 433 11.13 -29.41 -2.87
C LEU A 433 11.68 -30.83 -3.04
N GLU A 434 12.87 -31.15 -2.55
CA GLU A 434 13.44 -32.50 -2.60
C GLU A 434 12.81 -33.48 -1.59
N GLN A 435 12.10 -32.97 -0.58
CA GLN A 435 11.49 -33.78 0.48
C GLN A 435 10.03 -34.17 0.22
N VAL A 436 9.39 -33.54 -0.78
CA VAL A 436 8.00 -33.80 -1.21
C VAL A 436 8.01 -34.76 -2.39
#